data_AF-A0A1A8EUT6-F1
#
_entry.id   AF-A0A1A8EUT6-F1
#
_cell.length_a   1.000
_cell.length_b   1.000
_cell.length_c   1.000
_cell.angle_alpha   90.00
_cell.angle_beta   90.00
_cell.angle_gamma   90.00
#
_symmetry.space_group_name_H-M   'P 1'
#
loop_
_entity.id
_entity.type
_entity.pdbx_description
1 polymer ?
#
loop_
_entity_poly.entity_id
_entity_poly.type
_entity_poly.pdbx_seq_one_letter_code
_entity_poly.pdbx_strand_id
1 'polypeptide(L)'
;REYWNLLGQTIVDQLRIPTTPLSTPIRASSLDGNSLTTITHQTAPVKLQVSGNHHEAITFFVFPSPQSPVVLGHDRLVSHNPHIDWKTSVVAWSPYCLLHCLLFANLSAQVPVSSSQTPPDLSMAPFEYHDLQVVFCKDRAASLPPHRPYDCCIDHPPFQQVI
;
A
#
# COMPACT_ATOMS: atom_id res chain seq x y z
N ARG A 1 -12.89 19.00 -13.04
CA ARG A 1 -12.02 19.55 -11.99
C ARG A 1 -10.92 18.53 -11.79
N GLU A 2 -9.71 18.86 -12.18
CA GLU A 2 -8.54 18.01 -11.91
C GLU A 2 -8.09 18.30 -10.48
N TYR A 3 -7.93 17.26 -9.67
CA TYR A 3 -7.47 17.39 -8.30
C TYR A 3 -5.99 17.03 -8.30
N TRP A 4 -5.15 17.91 -7.74
CA TRP A 4 -3.71 17.83 -7.89
C TRP A 4 -3.05 17.18 -6.69
N ASN A 5 -1.99 16.41 -6.92
CA ASN A 5 -1.08 15.96 -5.86
C ASN A 5 -0.09 17.09 -5.60
N LEU A 6 -0.04 17.60 -4.37
CA LEU A 6 0.80 18.73 -3.98
C LEU A 6 1.90 18.28 -3.02
N LEU A 7 3.10 18.83 -3.20
CA LEU A 7 4.23 18.63 -2.30
C LEU A 7 4.77 19.99 -1.87
N GLY A 8 4.97 20.17 -0.57
CA GLY A 8 5.50 21.40 0.00
C GLY A 8 6.94 21.67 -0.46
N GLN A 9 7.24 22.92 -0.81
CA GLN A 9 8.59 23.34 -1.22
C GLN A 9 9.66 22.92 -0.19
N THR A 10 9.37 23.05 1.10
CA THR A 10 10.29 22.64 2.17
C THR A 10 10.71 21.16 2.08
N ILE A 11 9.78 20.26 1.70
CA ILE A 11 10.08 18.83 1.55
C ILE A 11 10.94 18.59 0.31
N VAL A 12 10.64 19.30 -0.79
CA VAL A 12 11.44 19.25 -2.02
C VAL A 12 12.89 19.64 -1.72
N ASP A 13 13.09 20.72 -0.97
CA ASP A 13 14.42 21.23 -0.63
C ASP A 13 15.16 20.29 0.33
N GLN A 14 14.48 19.80 1.37
CA GLN A 14 15.06 18.88 2.36
C GLN A 14 15.50 17.56 1.75
N LEU A 15 14.67 16.98 0.87
CA LEU A 15 14.93 15.70 0.21
C LEU A 15 15.70 15.86 -1.11
N ARG A 16 16.01 17.11 -1.51
CA ARG A 16 16.69 17.45 -2.77
C ARG A 16 16.03 16.80 -3.99
N ILE A 17 14.70 16.84 -4.03
CA ILE A 17 13.92 16.21 -5.09
C ILE A 17 14.09 17.04 -6.37
N PRO A 18 14.50 16.43 -7.50
CA PRO A 18 14.58 17.13 -8.77
C PRO A 18 13.21 17.66 -9.21
N THR A 19 13.17 18.89 -9.69
CA THR A 19 11.95 19.53 -10.20
C THR A 19 12.13 19.98 -11.66
N THR A 20 11.02 20.03 -12.38
CA THR A 20 10.96 20.54 -13.75
C THR A 20 9.90 21.64 -13.83
N PRO A 21 10.15 22.73 -14.58
CA PRO A 21 9.15 23.78 -14.77
C PRO A 21 8.00 23.27 -15.64
N LEU A 22 6.80 23.77 -15.36
CA LEU A 22 5.60 23.51 -16.17
C LEU A 22 5.63 24.41 -17.42
N SER A 23 5.16 23.87 -18.55
CA SER A 23 4.99 24.64 -19.79
C SER A 23 3.98 25.77 -19.64
N THR A 24 2.97 25.58 -18.80
CA THR A 24 1.92 26.56 -18.49
C THR A 24 1.71 26.60 -16.98
N PRO A 25 2.01 27.73 -16.30
CA PRO A 25 1.76 27.88 -14.87
C PRO A 25 0.28 27.71 -14.52
N ILE A 26 0.00 27.03 -13.41
CA ILE A 26 -1.36 26.73 -12.95
C ILE A 26 -1.72 27.67 -11.80
N ARG A 27 -2.81 28.42 -11.92
CA ARG A 27 -3.32 29.26 -10.82
C ARG A 27 -4.18 28.42 -9.89
N ALA A 28 -3.73 28.22 -8.66
CA ALA A 28 -4.48 27.51 -7.63
C ALA A 28 -5.36 28.49 -6.85
N SER A 29 -6.63 28.15 -6.70
CA SER A 29 -7.59 28.88 -5.86
C SER A 29 -8.06 28.00 -4.70
N SER A 30 -8.32 28.64 -3.56
CA SER A 30 -8.97 27.99 -2.41
C SER A 30 -10.40 27.58 -2.75
N LEU A 31 -10.98 26.72 -1.93
CA LEU A 31 -12.42 26.39 -1.97
C LEU A 31 -13.29 27.65 -1.84
N ASP A 32 -12.80 28.68 -1.14
CA ASP A 32 -13.48 29.96 -0.96
C ASP A 32 -13.30 30.93 -2.15
N GLY A 33 -12.64 30.49 -3.23
CA GLY A 33 -12.43 31.29 -4.44
C GLY A 33 -11.25 32.27 -4.38
N ASN A 34 -10.61 32.43 -3.21
CA ASN A 34 -9.42 33.26 -3.07
C ASN A 34 -8.21 32.64 -3.80
N SER A 35 -7.41 33.48 -4.46
CA SER A 35 -6.17 33.05 -5.13
C SER A 35 -5.14 32.62 -4.09
N LEU A 36 -4.78 31.33 -4.07
CA LEU A 36 -3.79 30.77 -3.14
C LEU A 36 -2.37 31.07 -3.63
N THR A 37 -2.05 30.62 -4.84
CA THR A 37 -0.71 30.77 -5.43
C THR A 37 -0.69 30.33 -6.90
N THR A 38 0.43 30.56 -7.57
CA THR A 38 0.70 30.02 -8.92
C THR A 38 1.71 28.87 -8.81
N ILE A 39 1.29 27.69 -9.23
CA ILE A 39 2.12 26.49 -9.33
C ILE A 39 2.90 26.58 -10.65
N THR A 40 4.22 26.49 -10.54
CA THR A 40 5.14 26.64 -11.69
C THR A 40 6.01 25.41 -11.94
N HIS A 41 6.10 24.49 -10.97
CA HIS A 41 7.01 23.35 -11.03
C HIS A 41 6.29 22.06 -10.63
N GLN A 42 6.78 20.95 -11.15
CA GLN A 42 6.45 19.59 -10.71
C GLN A 42 7.74 18.82 -10.38
N THR A 43 7.63 17.80 -9.55
CA THR A 43 8.74 16.92 -9.22
C THR A 43 9.00 15.90 -10.34
N ALA A 44 10.18 15.30 -10.36
CA ALA A 44 10.32 13.96 -10.93
C ALA A 44 9.41 12.96 -10.16
N PRO A 45 9.08 11.78 -10.72
CA PRO A 45 8.32 10.77 -9.98
C PRO A 45 9.00 10.40 -8.66
N VAL A 46 8.28 10.57 -7.55
CA VAL A 46 8.72 10.28 -6.18
C VAL A 46 8.07 8.99 -5.72
N LYS A 47 8.83 8.12 -5.05
CA LYS A 47 8.27 6.93 -4.39
C LYS A 47 7.58 7.36 -3.09
N LEU A 48 6.27 7.21 -3.05
CA LEU A 48 5.44 7.40 -1.87
C LEU A 48 5.21 6.04 -1.19
N GLN A 49 5.34 6.01 0.13
CA GLN A 49 4.96 4.86 0.96
C GLN A 49 3.89 5.31 1.97
N VAL A 50 2.73 4.68 1.95
CA VAL A 50 1.59 5.00 2.83
C VAL A 50 1.19 3.77 3.62
N SER A 51 0.94 3.93 4.93
CA SER A 51 0.49 2.85 5.83
C SER A 51 1.31 1.55 5.70
N GLY A 52 2.62 1.69 5.57
CA GLY A 52 3.59 0.59 5.61
C GLY A 52 3.82 -0.10 4.26
N ASN A 53 2.80 -0.68 3.64
CA ASN A 53 2.97 -1.58 2.49
C ASN A 53 2.51 -1.01 1.15
N HIS A 54 1.77 0.10 1.13
CA HIS A 54 1.34 0.74 -0.12
C HIS A 54 2.45 1.61 -0.67
N HIS A 55 2.98 1.22 -1.82
CA HIS A 55 4.05 1.90 -2.53
C HIS A 55 3.59 2.33 -3.91
N GLU A 56 3.89 3.57 -4.27
CA GLU A 56 3.55 4.07 -5.59
C GLU A 56 4.52 5.16 -6.03
N ALA A 57 4.73 5.28 -7.34
CA ALA A 57 5.44 6.41 -7.92
C ALA A 57 4.44 7.51 -8.28
N ILE A 58 4.62 8.71 -7.73
CA ILE A 58 3.75 9.86 -7.96
C ILE A 58 4.59 11.08 -8.33
N THR A 59 4.10 11.82 -9.32
CA THR A 59 4.56 13.18 -9.62
C THR A 59 3.72 14.18 -8.85
N PHE A 60 4.38 15.10 -8.14
CA PHE A 60 3.72 16.14 -7.36
C PHE A 60 3.95 17.50 -7.99
N PHE A 61 2.95 18.38 -7.88
CA PHE A 61 3.12 19.80 -8.10
C PHE A 61 3.73 20.46 -6.87
N VAL A 62 4.73 21.30 -7.09
CA VAL A 62 5.42 21.98 -6.00
C VAL A 62 4.59 23.16 -5.54
N PHE A 63 4.24 23.14 -4.26
CA PHE A 63 3.32 24.10 -3.66
C PHE A 63 4.00 24.84 -2.50
N PRO A 64 4.00 26.18 -2.50
CA PRO A 64 4.53 26.96 -1.39
C PRO A 64 3.50 27.02 -0.25
N SER A 65 3.37 25.94 0.52
CA SER A 65 2.61 25.96 1.77
C SER A 65 3.42 25.40 2.94
N PRO A 66 3.55 26.17 4.03
CA PRO A 66 4.17 25.68 5.25
C PRO A 66 3.25 24.79 6.09
N GLN A 67 1.94 24.77 5.82
CA GLN A 67 0.95 24.14 6.70
C GLN A 67 0.65 22.67 6.37
N SER A 68 0.96 22.21 5.16
CA SER A 68 0.70 20.83 4.73
C SER A 68 1.85 20.32 3.87
N PRO A 69 2.64 19.35 4.35
CA PRO A 69 3.83 18.89 3.64
C PRO A 69 3.48 18.12 2.37
N VAL A 70 2.38 17.38 2.36
CA VAL A 70 1.89 16.58 1.22
C VAL A 70 0.37 16.66 1.18
N VAL A 71 -0.20 16.79 -0.01
CA VAL A 71 -1.64 16.68 -0.27
C VAL A 71 -1.86 15.70 -1.41
N LEU A 72 -2.68 14.67 -1.19
CA LEU A 72 -3.07 13.73 -2.23
C LEU A 72 -4.38 14.19 -2.87
N GLY A 73 -4.40 14.17 -4.21
CA GLY A 73 -5.56 14.54 -5.01
C GLY A 73 -6.70 13.54 -4.86
N HIS A 74 -7.92 14.01 -5.08
CA HIS A 74 -9.13 13.19 -5.04
C HIS A 74 -9.14 12.07 -6.09
N ASP A 75 -8.56 12.31 -7.26
CA ASP A 75 -8.35 11.30 -8.31
C ASP A 75 -7.58 10.08 -7.78
N ARG A 76 -6.52 10.31 -6.98
CA ARG A 76 -5.77 9.23 -6.33
C ARG A 76 -6.61 8.53 -5.28
N LEU A 77 -7.33 9.28 -4.45
CA LEU A 77 -8.18 8.72 -3.41
C LEU A 77 -9.30 7.86 -4.01
N VAL A 78 -9.90 8.28 -5.13
CA VAL A 78 -10.91 7.48 -5.85
C VAL A 78 -10.30 6.23 -6.47
N SER A 79 -9.13 6.36 -7.13
CA SER A 79 -8.47 5.22 -7.76
C SER A 79 -8.08 4.14 -6.75
N HIS A 80 -7.61 4.55 -5.58
CA HIS A 80 -7.14 3.62 -4.54
C HIS A 80 -8.22 3.19 -3.57
N ASN A 81 -9.28 3.99 -3.44
CA ASN A 81 -10.43 3.77 -2.55
C ASN A 81 -10.02 3.21 -1.17
N PRO A 82 -9.15 3.89 -0.42
CA PRO A 82 -8.75 3.42 0.90
C PRO A 82 -9.93 3.46 1.88
N HIS A 83 -9.99 2.48 2.77
CA HIS A 83 -10.86 2.56 3.93
C HIS A 83 -10.18 3.45 4.98
N ILE A 84 -10.77 4.61 5.25
CA ILE A 84 -10.22 5.64 6.15
C ILE A 84 -11.06 5.67 7.43
N ASP A 85 -10.40 5.47 8.56
CA ASP A 85 -10.90 5.90 9.85
C ASP A 85 -10.37 7.32 10.12
N TRP A 86 -11.26 8.29 10.25
CA TRP A 86 -10.86 9.70 10.37
C TRP A 86 -10.10 10.05 11.65
N LYS A 87 -10.13 9.17 12.67
CA LYS A 87 -9.36 9.36 13.91
C LYS A 87 -7.98 8.73 13.82
N THR A 88 -7.85 7.62 13.09
CA THR A 88 -6.64 6.77 13.13
C THR A 88 -5.89 6.67 11.79
N SER A 89 -6.47 7.13 10.68
CA SER A 89 -5.97 7.10 9.29
C SER A 89 -6.45 5.90 8.46
N VAL A 90 -5.73 5.53 7.39
CA VAL A 90 -6.05 4.43 6.49
C VAL A 90 -5.94 3.10 7.22
N VAL A 91 -7.06 2.38 7.32
CA VAL A 91 -7.16 1.08 8.01
C VAL A 91 -7.13 -0.11 7.04
N ALA A 92 -7.50 0.08 5.77
CA ALA A 92 -7.40 -0.95 4.74
C ALA A 92 -7.29 -0.34 3.34
N TRP A 93 -6.70 -1.10 2.42
CA TRP A 93 -6.56 -0.75 1.01
C TRP A 93 -7.52 -1.57 0.14
N SER A 94 -7.90 -1.04 -1.02
CA SER A 94 -8.78 -1.73 -1.97
C SER A 94 -8.09 -2.92 -2.65
N PRO A 95 -8.87 -3.87 -3.24
CA PRO A 95 -8.31 -4.97 -4.05
C PRO A 95 -7.40 -4.49 -5.19
N TYR A 96 -7.66 -3.30 -5.75
CA TYR A 96 -6.79 -2.68 -6.73
C TYR A 96 -5.39 -2.43 -6.16
N CYS A 97 -5.30 -1.84 -4.96
CA CYS A 97 -4.03 -1.58 -4.30
C CYS A 97 -3.29 -2.88 -3.97
N LEU A 98 -4.02 -3.94 -3.56
CA LEU A 98 -3.41 -5.25 -3.28
C LEU A 98 -2.60 -5.80 -4.47
N LEU A 99 -3.07 -5.54 -5.69
CA LEU A 99 -2.47 -6.06 -6.92
C LEU A 99 -1.43 -5.11 -7.54
N HIS A 100 -1.60 -3.80 -7.36
CA HIS A 100 -0.83 -2.80 -8.13
C HIS A 100 0.11 -1.94 -7.28
N CYS A 101 -0.15 -1.81 -5.99
CA CYS A 101 0.54 -0.85 -5.11
C CYS A 101 1.19 -1.52 -3.90
N LEU A 102 0.63 -2.64 -3.44
CA LEU A 102 1.25 -3.48 -2.42
C LEU A 102 2.34 -4.35 -3.07
N LEU A 103 3.45 -3.73 -3.45
CA LEU A 103 4.65 -4.44 -3.86
C LEU A 103 5.15 -5.25 -2.67
N PHE A 104 4.88 -6.55 -2.70
CA PHE A 104 5.36 -7.58 -1.79
C PHE A 104 5.05 -7.29 -0.32
N ALA A 105 3.99 -7.92 0.21
CA ALA A 105 4.20 -8.56 1.50
C ALA A 105 5.41 -9.47 1.32
N ASN A 106 6.58 -9.04 1.79
CA ASN A 106 7.79 -9.85 1.76
C ASN A 106 7.44 -11.23 2.34
N LEU A 107 7.43 -12.25 1.47
CA LEU A 107 7.50 -13.66 1.91
C LEU A 107 8.82 -13.97 2.65
N SER A 108 9.68 -12.97 2.87
CA SER A 108 10.81 -13.01 3.79
C SER A 108 10.40 -12.72 5.23
N ALA A 109 9.33 -13.35 5.72
CA ALA A 109 9.31 -13.68 7.14
C ALA A 109 10.40 -14.75 7.32
N GLN A 110 11.58 -14.33 7.76
CA GLN A 110 12.63 -15.24 8.20
C GLN A 110 12.05 -16.06 9.37
N VAL A 111 11.51 -17.23 9.05
CA VAL A 111 11.14 -18.23 10.03
C VAL A 111 12.45 -18.65 10.71
N PRO A 112 12.54 -18.62 12.05
CA PRO A 112 13.67 -19.22 12.73
C PRO A 112 13.75 -20.67 12.28
N VAL A 113 14.85 -21.04 11.65
CA VAL A 113 15.14 -22.42 11.25
C VAL A 113 15.35 -23.21 12.54
N SER A 114 14.25 -23.71 13.11
CA SER A 114 14.30 -24.80 14.07
C SER A 114 14.45 -26.09 13.27
N SER A 115 15.65 -26.63 13.39
CA SER A 115 16.20 -27.81 12.75
C SER A 115 15.41 -29.10 13.04
N SER A 116 14.82 -29.68 11.99
CA SER A 116 14.87 -31.12 11.66
C SER A 116 13.86 -31.41 10.54
N GLN A 117 14.31 -31.47 9.28
CA GLN A 117 13.44 -31.81 8.16
C GLN A 117 14.04 -32.97 7.36
N THR A 118 13.41 -34.14 7.41
CA THR A 118 13.44 -35.06 6.27
C THR A 118 12.58 -34.43 5.17
N PRO A 119 13.12 -34.24 3.95
CA PRO A 119 12.35 -33.65 2.85
C PRO A 119 11.15 -34.54 2.49
N PRO A 120 9.97 -33.95 2.22
CA PRO A 120 8.79 -34.71 1.80
C PRO A 120 9.02 -35.30 0.40
N ASP A 121 8.63 -36.56 0.22
CA ASP A 121 8.70 -37.27 -1.07
C ASP A 121 7.64 -36.70 -2.04
N LEU A 122 8.10 -36.17 -3.17
CA LEU A 122 7.29 -35.56 -4.22
C LEU A 122 7.19 -36.42 -5.48
N SER A 123 7.51 -37.71 -5.41
CA SER A 123 7.45 -38.65 -6.54
C SER A 123 6.09 -38.71 -7.23
N MET A 124 5.01 -38.39 -6.51
CA MET A 124 3.64 -38.36 -7.03
C MET A 124 3.17 -36.99 -7.55
N ALA A 125 3.98 -35.94 -7.41
CA ALA A 125 3.65 -34.59 -7.84
C ALA A 125 4.32 -34.25 -9.19
N PRO A 126 3.62 -33.55 -10.11
CA PRO A 126 4.24 -33.04 -11.33
C PRO A 126 5.46 -32.16 -11.03
N PHE A 127 6.45 -32.20 -11.93
CA PHE A 127 7.75 -31.55 -11.72
C PHE A 127 7.63 -30.04 -11.52
N GLU A 128 6.62 -29.42 -12.12
CA GLU A 128 6.32 -27.99 -12.02
C GLU A 128 5.95 -27.55 -10.60
N TYR A 129 5.73 -28.47 -9.66
CA TYR A 129 5.40 -28.18 -8.26
C TYR A 129 6.53 -28.52 -7.28
N HIS A 130 7.70 -28.95 -7.76
CA HIS A 130 8.81 -29.35 -6.89
C HIS A 130 9.48 -28.16 -6.18
N ASP A 131 9.39 -26.95 -6.75
CA ASP A 131 9.79 -25.70 -6.11
C ASP A 131 8.89 -25.33 -4.91
N LEU A 132 7.68 -25.89 -4.85
CA LEU A 132 6.73 -25.74 -3.75
C LEU A 132 6.90 -26.81 -2.67
N GLN A 133 7.97 -27.60 -2.65
CA GLN A 133 8.18 -28.69 -1.67
C GLN A 133 7.91 -28.27 -0.21
N VAL A 134 8.20 -27.01 0.11
CA VAL A 134 8.00 -26.42 1.43
C VAL A 134 6.52 -26.36 1.87
N VAL A 135 5.56 -26.35 0.94
CA VAL A 135 4.11 -26.32 1.24
C VAL A 135 3.52 -27.72 1.45
N PHE A 136 4.21 -28.78 0.98
CA PHE A 136 3.81 -30.17 1.15
C PHE A 136 4.33 -30.80 2.46
N CYS A 137 4.92 -30.00 3.34
CA CYS A 137 5.34 -30.45 4.67
C CYS A 137 4.12 -30.63 5.58
N LYS A 138 3.86 -31.88 6.02
CA LYS A 138 2.73 -32.22 6.90
C LYS A 138 2.69 -31.40 8.18
N ASP A 139 3.85 -31.12 8.78
CA ASP A 139 3.94 -30.36 10.03
C ASP A 139 3.48 -28.91 9.85
N ARG A 140 3.79 -28.30 8.69
CA ARG A 140 3.34 -26.94 8.35
C ARG A 140 1.87 -26.89 7.96
N ALA A 141 1.34 -27.94 7.34
CA ALA A 141 -0.08 -28.05 7.02
C ALA A 141 -0.95 -28.21 8.28
N ALA A 142 -0.40 -28.75 9.36
CA ALA A 142 -1.09 -28.91 10.65
C ALA A 142 -1.15 -27.61 11.47
N SER A 143 -0.26 -26.64 11.20
CA SER A 143 -0.31 -25.32 11.82
C SER A 143 -1.22 -24.38 11.03
N LEU A 144 -2.22 -23.80 11.68
CA LEU A 144 -2.96 -22.70 11.09
C LEU A 144 -1.98 -21.54 10.82
N PRO A 145 -2.04 -20.91 9.64
CA PRO A 145 -1.28 -19.69 9.40
C PRO A 145 -1.69 -18.62 10.44
N PRO A 146 -0.80 -17.69 10.79
CA PRO A 146 -1.12 -16.62 11.72
C PRO A 146 -2.35 -15.85 11.22
N HIS A 147 -3.27 -15.57 12.15
CA HIS A 147 -4.54 -14.91 11.89
C HIS A 147 -4.32 -13.60 11.13
N ARG A 148 -5.00 -13.45 10.00
CA ARG A 148 -4.92 -12.28 9.14
C ARG A 148 -6.08 -11.33 9.45
N PRO A 149 -5.92 -10.01 9.23
CA PRO A 149 -7.00 -9.04 9.42
C PRO A 149 -8.23 -9.28 8.52
N TYR A 150 -8.09 -10.14 7.51
CA TYR A 150 -9.11 -10.46 6.51
C TYR A 150 -9.62 -11.91 6.63
N ASP A 151 -9.22 -12.64 7.68
CA ASP A 151 -9.77 -13.96 7.93
C ASP A 151 -11.24 -13.78 8.31
N CYS A 152 -12.14 -14.26 7.47
CA CYS A 152 -13.57 -14.23 7.75
C CYS A 152 -13.86 -15.19 8.89
N CYS A 153 -14.49 -14.70 9.96
CA CYS A 153 -15.01 -15.54 11.04
C CYS A 153 -15.98 -16.55 10.43
N ILE A 154 -15.70 -17.85 10.58
CA ILE A 154 -16.72 -18.88 10.35
C ILE A 154 -17.49 -18.96 11.66
N ASP A 155 -18.64 -18.30 11.73
CA ASP A 155 -19.57 -18.45 12.84
C ASP A 155 -20.16 -19.87 12.78
N HIS A 156 -19.60 -20.77 13.57
CA HIS A 156 -20.23 -22.07 13.79
C HIS A 156 -21.44 -21.88 14.70
N PRO A 157 -22.66 -22.23 14.29
CA PRO A 157 -23.79 -22.26 15.21
C PRO A 157 -23.46 -23.24 16.35
N PRO A 158 -23.87 -22.95 17.60
CA PRO A 158 -23.62 -23.84 18.71
C PRO A 158 -24.19 -25.22 18.39
N PHE A 159 -23.40 -26.27 18.62
CA PHE A 159 -23.88 -27.65 18.56
C PHE A 159 -25.09 -27.77 19.48
N GLN A 160 -26.27 -27.90 18.88
CA GLN A 160 -27.49 -28.19 19.61
C GLN A 160 -27.39 -29.65 20.05
N GLN A 161 -26.93 -29.86 21.27
CA GLN A 161 -26.93 -31.17 21.90
C GLN A 161 -28.41 -31.52 22.15
N VAL A 162 -28.96 -32.34 21.26
CA VAL A 162 -30.28 -32.95 21.44
C VAL A 162 -30.12 -33.95 22.58
N ILE A 163 -30.70 -33.63 23.74
CA ILE A 163 -31.00 -34.57 24.82
C ILE A 163 -32.50 -34.87 24.74
#